data_AF-A0A242DIB8-F1
#
_entry.id   AF-A0A242DIB8-F1
#
_cell.length_a   1.000
_cell.length_b   1.000
_cell.length_c   1.000
_cell.angle_alpha   90.00
_cell.angle_beta   90.00
_cell.angle_gamma   90.00
#
_symmetry.space_group_name_H-M   'P 1'
#
loop_
_entity.id
_entity.type
_entity.pdbx_description
1 polymer ?
#
loop_
_entity_poly.entity_id
_entity_poly.type
_entity_poly.pdbx_seq_one_letter_code
_entity_poly.pdbx_strand_id
1 'polypeptide(L)'
;MTKKVNFISIISLLLGLIVSIGIFTNWFGHLFHSIIPLLIIGILGTLISIWSITRGDSRLNEIFAVFGLLLNVLPVGYFILLYFTMG
;
A
#
# COMPACT_ATOMS: atom_id res chain seq x y z
N MET A 1 -19.82 23.02 1.17
CA MET A 1 -18.67 22.42 1.87
C MET A 1 -17.87 21.60 0.86
N THR A 2 -16.75 22.12 0.37
CA THR A 2 -15.80 21.35 -0.45
C THR A 2 -15.22 20.26 0.44
N LYS A 3 -15.67 19.01 0.25
CA LYS A 3 -15.11 17.84 0.94
C LYS A 3 -13.66 17.71 0.49
N LYS A 4 -12.73 18.21 1.30
CA LYS A 4 -11.30 18.11 1.02
C LYS A 4 -10.90 16.64 1.08
N VAL A 5 -10.20 16.18 0.05
CA VAL A 5 -9.58 14.86 0.09
C VAL A 5 -8.57 14.86 1.23
N ASN A 6 -8.64 13.86 2.10
CA ASN A 6 -7.76 13.74 3.25
C ASN A 6 -6.37 13.33 2.73
N PHE A 7 -5.36 14.13 3.10
CA PHE A 7 -3.98 13.93 2.69
C PHE A 7 -3.46 12.52 3.07
N ILE A 8 -3.99 11.96 4.15
CA ILE A 8 -3.68 10.62 4.64
C ILE A 8 -4.08 9.54 3.62
N SER A 9 -5.25 9.66 3.00
CA SER A 9 -5.71 8.70 1.98
C SER A 9 -4.80 8.73 0.74
N ILE A 10 -4.35 9.93 0.35
CA ILE A 10 -3.40 10.13 -0.76
C ILE A 10 -2.04 9.53 -0.43
N ILE A 11 -1.53 9.72 0.79
CA ILE A 11 -0.28 9.08 1.22
C ILE A 11 -0.38 7.56 1.09
N SER A 12 -1.49 6.96 1.53
CA SER A 12 -1.67 5.52 1.45
C SER A 12 -1.60 4.97 0.02
N LEU A 13 -2.18 5.71 -0.94
CA LEU A 13 -2.12 5.39 -2.37
C LEU A 13 -0.69 5.47 -2.92
N LEU A 14 0.05 6.52 -2.56
CA LEU A 14 1.43 6.71 -2.98
C LEU A 14 2.32 5.59 -2.43
N LEU A 15 2.15 5.22 -1.16
CA LEU A 15 2.88 4.09 -0.56
C LEU A 15 2.57 2.78 -1.28
N GLY A 16 1.30 2.51 -1.58
CA GLY A 16 0.88 1.31 -2.30
C GLY A 16 1.44 1.24 -3.72
N LEU A 17 1.51 2.38 -4.43
CA LEU A 17 2.16 2.48 -5.73
C LEU A 17 3.66 2.18 -5.65
N ILE A 18 4.37 2.76 -4.68
CA ILE A 18 5.81 2.51 -4.48
C ILE A 18 6.05 1.02 -4.20
N VAL A 19 5.21 0.42 -3.35
CA VAL A 19 5.31 -1.01 -3.00
C VAL A 19 5.04 -1.90 -4.20
N SER A 20 3.98 -1.59 -4.96
CA SER A 20 3.63 -2.33 -6.18
C SER A 20 4.76 -2.25 -7.22
N ILE A 21 5.27 -1.06 -7.50
CA ILE A 21 6.39 -0.89 -8.44
C ILE A 21 7.61 -1.67 -7.93
N GLY A 22 7.99 -1.49 -6.66
CA GLY A 22 9.18 -2.13 -6.09
C GLY A 22 9.13 -3.66 -6.14
N ILE A 23 7.96 -4.27 -5.93
CA ILE A 23 7.76 -5.72 -5.96
C ILE A 23 7.66 -6.24 -7.40
N PHE A 24 6.92 -5.58 -8.30
CA PHE A 24 6.67 -6.12 -9.64
C PHE A 24 7.77 -5.82 -10.67
N THR A 25 8.59 -4.77 -10.49
CA THR A 25 9.65 -4.43 -11.46
C THR A 25 11.04 -4.89 -11.04
N ASN A 26 11.20 -5.58 -9.90
CA ASN A 26 12.50 -5.96 -9.31
C ASN A 26 13.49 -4.79 -9.09
N TRP A 27 13.08 -3.53 -9.32
CA TRP A 27 13.91 -2.34 -9.14
C TRP A 27 14.47 -2.23 -7.74
N PHE A 28 13.67 -2.63 -6.75
CA PHE A 28 14.09 -2.53 -5.36
C PHE A 28 15.06 -3.63 -4.95
N GLY A 29 15.02 -4.81 -5.59
CA GLY A 29 16.04 -5.85 -5.41
C GLY A 29 17.41 -5.43 -5.94
N HIS A 30 17.44 -4.53 -6.93
CA HIS A 30 18.68 -3.91 -7.40
C HIS A 30 19.23 -2.82 -6.47
N LEU A 31 18.35 -2.07 -5.79
CA LEU A 31 18.75 -0.97 -4.89
C LEU A 31 19.00 -1.43 -3.46
N PHE A 32 18.21 -2.39 -2.99
CA PHE A 32 18.25 -2.95 -1.66
C PHE A 32 18.40 -4.46 -1.83
N HIS A 33 19.48 -5.03 -1.29
CA HIS A 33 19.75 -6.49 -1.31
C HIS A 33 18.70 -7.29 -0.51
N SER A 34 17.63 -6.64 -0.05
CA SER A 34 16.55 -7.21 0.73
C SER A 34 15.24 -6.49 0.42
N ILE A 35 14.17 -7.28 0.30
CA ILE A 35 12.79 -6.82 0.09
C ILE A 35 12.09 -6.41 1.39
N ILE A 36 12.72 -6.67 2.55
CA ILE A 36 12.16 -6.36 3.88
C ILE A 36 11.70 -4.90 4.00
N PRO A 37 12.44 -3.88 3.52
CA PRO A 37 12.00 -2.48 3.59
C PRO A 37 10.68 -2.23 2.86
N LEU A 38 10.47 -2.86 1.70
CA LEU A 38 9.23 -2.75 0.93
C LEU A 38 8.04 -3.36 1.67
N LEU A 39 8.24 -4.51 2.31
CA LEU A 39 7.20 -5.17 3.10
C LEU A 39 6.78 -4.29 4.29
N ILE A 40 7.74 -3.66 4.97
CA ILE A 40 7.46 -2.71 6.05
C ILE A 40 6.62 -1.55 5.53
N ILE A 41 7.00 -0.96 4.38
CA ILE A 41 6.25 0.14 3.76
C ILE A 41 4.83 -0.32 3.38
N GLY A 42 4.67 -1.51 2.80
CA GLY A 42 3.36 -2.06 2.44
C GLY A 42 2.46 -2.32 3.65
N ILE A 43 3.01 -2.82 4.76
CA ILE A 43 2.27 -3.00 6.00
C ILE A 43 1.84 -1.64 6.57
N LEU A 44 2.73 -0.66 6.60
CA LEU A 44 2.41 0.70 7.06
C LEU A 44 1.33 1.35 6.19
N GLY A 45 1.44 1.26 4.87
CA GLY A 45 0.44 1.77 3.94
C GLY A 45 -0.93 1.09 4.10
N THR A 46 -0.94 -0.22 4.41
CA THR A 46 -2.16 -0.96 4.75
C THR A 46 -2.81 -0.42 6.02
N LEU A 47 -2.04 -0.25 7.10
CA LEU A 47 -2.55 0.27 8.38
C LEU A 47 -3.14 1.68 8.23
N ILE A 48 -2.44 2.55 7.49
CA ILE A 48 -2.90 3.91 7.18
C ILE A 48 -4.20 3.87 6.38
N SER A 49 -4.31 2.96 5.41
CA SER A 49 -5.52 2.78 4.59
C SER A 49 -6.71 2.35 5.44
N ILE A 50 -6.54 1.32 6.29
CA ILE A 50 -7.59 0.85 7.22
C ILE A 50 -8.05 1.99 8.12
N TRP A 51 -7.10 2.72 8.72
CA TRP A 51 -7.42 3.84 9.60
C TRP A 51 -8.14 4.97 8.87
N SER A 52 -7.79 5.22 7.60
CA SER A 52 -8.48 6.21 6.78
C SER A 52 -9.91 5.78 6.41
N ILE A 53 -10.17 4.48 6.24
CA ILE A 53 -11.52 3.94 5.98
C ILE A 53 -12.39 4.09 7.23
N THR A 54 -11.87 3.70 8.41
CA THR A 54 -12.64 3.74 9.67
C THR A 54 -12.99 5.15 10.12
N ARG A 55 -12.25 6.16 9.68
CA ARG A 55 -12.52 7.57 10.01
C ARG A 55 -13.69 8.17 9.24
N GLY A 56 -14.06 7.62 8.08
CA GLY A 56 -15.31 7.95 7.39
C GLY A 56 -15.52 9.41 6.98
N ASP A 57 -14.44 10.20 6.79
CA ASP A 57 -14.54 11.66 6.57
C ASP A 57 -15.34 12.03 5.30
N SER A 58 -15.22 11.25 4.22
CA SER A 58 -15.98 11.43 2.99
C SER A 58 -16.00 10.19 2.11
N ARG A 59 -17.05 10.01 1.29
CA ARG A 59 -17.11 8.93 0.28
C ARG A 59 -15.91 8.90 -0.66
N LEU A 60 -15.38 10.05 -1.05
CA LEU A 60 -14.17 10.11 -1.90
C LEU A 60 -12.93 9.62 -1.14
N ASN A 61 -12.77 10.00 0.14
CA ASN A 61 -11.66 9.49 0.95
C ASN A 61 -11.76 8.00 1.20
N GLU A 62 -12.98 7.49 1.41
CA GLU A 62 -13.24 6.08 1.58
C GLU A 62 -12.84 5.30 0.32
N ILE A 63 -13.25 5.76 -0.87
CA ILE A 63 -12.84 5.17 -2.14
C ILE A 63 -11.31 5.18 -2.28
N PHE A 64 -10.66 6.32 -2.04
CA PHE A 64 -9.19 6.42 -2.12
C PHE A 64 -8.48 5.52 -1.11
N ALA A 65 -9.01 5.40 0.10
CA ALA A 65 -8.45 4.55 1.13
C ALA A 65 -8.64 3.06 0.82
N VAL A 66 -9.75 2.66 0.20
CA VAL A 66 -9.95 1.29 -0.29
C VAL A 66 -8.97 0.97 -1.43
N PHE A 67 -8.79 1.88 -2.39
CA PHE A 67 -7.78 1.69 -3.43
C PHE A 67 -6.36 1.64 -2.84
N GLY A 68 -6.05 2.51 -1.86
CA GLY A 68 -4.78 2.47 -1.13
C GLY A 68 -4.58 1.14 -0.42
N LEU A 69 -5.61 0.61 0.22
CA LEU A 69 -5.59 -0.69 0.88
C LEU A 69 -5.23 -1.80 -0.12
N LEU A 70 -5.92 -1.87 -1.25
CA LEU A 70 -5.68 -2.89 -2.28
C LEU A 70 -4.26 -2.79 -2.84
N LEU A 71 -3.78 -1.58 -3.13
CA LEU A 71 -2.43 -1.34 -3.66
C LEU A 71 -1.32 -1.69 -2.67
N ASN A 72 -1.61 -1.73 -1.37
CA ASN A 72 -0.63 -2.16 -0.37
C ASN A 72 -0.75 -3.67 -0.07
N VAL A 73 -1.97 -4.20 0.08
CA VAL A 73 -2.21 -5.59 0.47
C VAL A 73 -1.91 -6.57 -0.66
N LEU A 74 -2.33 -6.29 -1.89
CA LEU A 74 -2.16 -7.21 -3.01
C LEU A 74 -0.68 -7.55 -3.30
N PRO A 75 0.23 -6.57 -3.45
CA PRO A 75 1.63 -6.90 -3.74
C PRO A 75 2.32 -7.56 -2.54
N VAL A 76 1.99 -7.17 -1.30
CA VAL A 76 2.51 -7.84 -0.09
C VAL A 76 2.02 -9.29 -0.01
N GLY A 77 0.73 -9.53 -0.22
CA GLY A 77 0.12 -10.86 -0.21
C GLY A 77 0.66 -11.74 -1.34
N TYR A 78 0.81 -11.19 -2.55
CA TYR A 78 1.44 -11.88 -3.68
C TYR A 78 2.86 -12.32 -3.34
N PHE A 79 3.66 -11.43 -2.74
CA PHE A 79 5.03 -11.76 -2.34
C PHE A 79 5.08 -12.86 -1.26
N ILE A 80 4.22 -12.77 -0.24
CA ILE A 80 4.13 -13.79 0.80
C ILE A 80 3.76 -15.15 0.20
N LEU A 81 2.76 -15.19 -0.68
CA LEU A 81 2.34 -16.42 -1.35
C LEU A 81 3.47 -17.01 -2.20
N LEU A 82 4.13 -16.18 -3.03
CA LEU A 82 5.30 -16.59 -3.81
C LEU A 82 6.38 -17.23 -2.92
N TYR A 83 6.72 -16.58 -1.81
CA TYR A 83 7.72 -17.06 -0.87
C TYR A 83 7.36 -18.45 -0.32
N PHE A 84 6.10 -18.67 0.07
CA PHE A 84 5.64 -19.97 0.56
C PHE A 84 5.48 -21.04 -0.54
N THR A 85 5.27 -20.65 -1.80
CA THR A 85 5.18 -21.60 -2.92
C THR A 85 6.54 -21.98 -3.54
N MET A 86 7.58 -21.16 -3.31
CA MET A 86 8.93 -21.38 -3.83
C MET A 86 9.90 -21.97 -2.79
N GLY A 87 9.51 -22.01 -1.51
CA GLY A 87 10.24 -22.68 -0.43
C GLY A 87 9.78 -24.12 -0.22
#